data_AF-A0A959TC46-F1
#
_entry.id   AF-A0A959TC46-F1
#
_cell.length_a   1.000
_cell.length_b   1.000
_cell.length_c   1.000
_cell.angle_alpha   90.00
_cell.angle_beta   90.00
_cell.angle_gamma   90.00
#
_symmetry.space_group_name_H-M   'P 1'
#
loop_
_entity.id
_entity.type
_entity.pdbx_description
1 polymer ?
#
loop_
_entity_poly.entity_id
_entity_poly.type
_entity_poly.pdbx_seq_one_letter_code
_entity_poly.pdbx_strand_id
1 'polypeptide(L)' 'MASGTVKFFNSEKGFGFITPDSGERDVFVHKTGTKSQLFEGDKVT' A
#
# COMPACT_ATOMS: atom_id res chain seq x y z
N MET A 1 12.94 7.61 -0.73
CA MET A 1 11.61 7.07 -1.11
C MET A 1 11.55 5.66 -0.58
N ALA A 2 10.51 5.34 0.18
CA ALA A 2 10.35 4.03 0.77
C ALA A 2 9.53 3.20 -0.21
N SER A 3 10.17 2.28 -0.92
CA SER A 3 9.47 1.41 -1.86
C SER A 3 8.88 0.20 -1.15
N GLY A 4 7.79 -0.32 -1.70
CA GLY A 4 7.11 -1.49 -1.18
C GLY A 4 6.10 -2.06 -2.16
N THR A 5 5.46 -3.13 -1.72
CA THR A 5 4.42 -3.82 -2.49
C THR A 5 3.12 -3.81 -1.71
N VAL A 6 2.01 -3.46 -2.35
CA VAL A 6 0.68 -3.52 -1.74
C VAL A 6 0.36 -4.98 -1.44
N LYS A 7 0.32 -5.32 -0.16
CA LYS A 7 0.02 -6.67 0.31
C LYS A 7 -1.47 -6.97 0.26
N PHE A 8 -2.28 -5.95 0.54
CA PHE A 8 -3.73 -6.04 0.55
C PHE A 8 -4.31 -4.64 0.42
N PHE A 9 -5.37 -4.49 -0.37
CA PHE A 9 -6.14 -3.26 -0.42
C PHE A 9 -7.63 -3.55 -0.55
N ASN A 10 -8.42 -3.01 0.36
CA ASN A 10 -9.87 -3.07 0.29
C ASN A 10 -10.41 -1.77 -0.32
N SER A 11 -10.82 -1.82 -1.59
CA SER A 11 -11.35 -0.66 -2.31
C SER A 11 -12.70 -0.18 -1.78
N GLU A 12 -13.54 -1.06 -1.23
CA GLU A 12 -14.83 -0.69 -0.64
C GLU A 12 -14.66 0.11 0.64
N LYS A 13 -13.75 -0.34 1.52
CA LYS A 13 -13.44 0.33 2.79
C LYS A 13 -12.39 1.45 2.64
N GLY A 14 -11.62 1.45 1.56
CA GLY A 14 -10.63 2.48 1.25
C GLY A 14 -9.31 2.39 2.02
N PHE A 15 -8.92 1.21 2.50
CA PHE A 15 -7.65 1.03 3.23
C PHE A 15 -6.94 -0.25 2.85
N GLY A 16 -5.65 -0.33 3.17
CA GLY A 16 -4.84 -1.50 2.93
C GLY A 16 -3.53 -1.50 3.71
N PHE A 17 -2.65 -2.43 3.33
CA PHE A 17 -1.31 -2.57 3.88
C PHE A 17 -0.29 -2.73 2.75
N ILE A 18 0.87 -2.11 2.96
CA ILE A 18 2.02 -2.20 2.07
C ILE A 18 3.15 -2.87 2.84
N THR A 19 3.80 -3.87 2.24
CA THR A 19 5.02 -4.45 2.77
C THR A 19 6.21 -3.69 2.16
N PRO A 20 7.02 -2.98 2.96
CA PRO A 20 8.20 -2.29 2.46
C PRO A 20 9.26 -3.27 1.97
N ASP A 21 9.98 -2.91 0.90
CA ASP A 21 11.09 -3.72 0.37
C ASP A 21 12.28 -3.78 1.35
N SER A 22 12.33 -2.84 2.30
CA SER A 22 13.33 -2.82 3.39
C SER A 22 13.12 -3.94 4.44
N GLY A 23 12.04 -4.74 4.33
CA GLY A 23 11.72 -5.78 5.32
C GLY A 23 11.24 -5.23 6.66
N GLU A 24 10.86 -3.96 6.71
CA GLU A 24 10.22 -3.34 7.87
C GLU A 24 8.79 -3.87 8.06
N ARG A 25 8.14 -3.41 9.13
CA ARG A 25 6.74 -3.76 9.40
C ARG A 25 5.81 -3.26 8.29
N ASP A 26 4.73 -4.00 8.09
CA ASP A 26 3.66 -3.60 7.17
C ASP A 26 3.16 -2.19 7.51
N VAL A 27 3.09 -1.34 6.49
CA VAL A 27 2.67 0.06 6.59
C VAL A 27 1.20 0.15 6.23
N PHE A 28 0.42 0.77 7.11
CA PHE A 28 -1.00 1.04 6.83
C PHE A 28 -1.15 2.16 5.79
N VAL A 29 -2.06 1.98 4.85
CA VAL A 29 -2.39 2.99 3.83
C VAL A 29 -3.90 3.23 3.73
N HIS A 30 -4.28 4.49 3.55
CA HIS A 30 -5.66 4.91 3.31
C HIS A 30 -5.77 5.61 1.95
N LYS A 31 -6.88 5.41 1.23
CA LYS A 31 -7.09 5.93 -0.13
C LYS A 31 -6.92 7.44 -0.25
N THR A 32 -7.15 8.20 0.83
CA THR A 32 -6.99 9.67 0.84
C THR A 32 -5.54 10.09 0.66
N GLY A 33 -4.58 9.23 1.05
CA GLY A 33 -3.15 9.52 0.91
C GLY A 33 -2.55 9.08 -0.43
N THR A 34 -3.33 8.46 -1.32
CA THR A 34 -2.81 7.89 -2.56
C THR A 34 -3.18 8.77 -3.76
N LYS A 35 -2.24 8.92 -4.71
CA LYS A 35 -2.48 9.70 -5.94
C LYS A 35 -3.27 8.92 -6.99
N SER A 36 -3.35 7.61 -6.84
CA SER A 36 -4.02 6.67 -7.73
C SER A 36 -4.71 5.57 -6.95
N GLN A 37 -5.53 4.79 -7.65
CA GLN A 37 -6.13 3.57 -7.13
C GLN A 37 -5.03 2.53 -6.88
N LEU A 38 -5.15 1.78 -5.78
CA LEU A 38 -4.21 0.72 -5.41
C LEU A 38 -4.87 -0.64 -5.61
N PHE A 39 -4.10 -1.58 -6.15
CA PHE A 39 -4.46 -2.98 -6.26
C PHE A 39 -3.43 -3.84 -5.53
N GLU A 40 -3.84 -5.04 -5.12
CA GLU A 40 -2.93 -6.02 -4.53
C GLU A 40 -1.81 -6.37 -5.52
N GLY A 41 -0.56 -6.37 -5.05
CA GLY A 41 0.62 -6.60 -5.88
C GLY A 41 1.23 -5.33 -6.49
N ASP A 42 0.58 -4.17 -6.38
CA ASP A 42 1.13 -2.92 -6.91
C ASP A 42 2.44 -2.54 -6.20
N LYS A 43 3.43 -2.11 -6.99
CA LYS A 43 4.66 -1.49 -6.48
C LYS A 43 4.43 0.00 -6.21
N VAL A 44 4.86 0.45 -5.03
CA VAL A 44 4.74 1.86 -4.58
C VAL A 44 6.11 2.39 -4.13
N THR A 45 6.31 3.72 -4.13
CA THR A 45 7.60 4.39 -3.84
C THR A 45 7.45 5.64 -2.98
#